data_AF-A0A382HX22-F1
#
_entry.id   AF-A0A382HX22-F1
#
_cell.length_a   1.000
_cell.length_b   1.000
_cell.length_c   1.000
_cell.angle_alpha   90.00
_cell.angle_beta   90.00
_cell.angle_gamma   90.00
#
_symmetry.space_group_name_H-M   'P 1'
#
loop_
_entity.id
_entity.type
_entity.pdbx_description
1 polymer ?
#
loop_
_entity_poly.entity_id
_entity_poly.type
_entity_poly.pdbx_seq_one_letter_code
_entity_poly.pdbx_strand_id
1 'polypeptide(L)' 'MNKKILVTGAGGFIGHHLVEHLKERGYWVRGVDIKEPKYSSSPSDEFEILDL' A
#
# COMPACT_ATOMS: atom_id res chain seq x y z
N MET A 1 2.18 -8.18 -18.98
CA MET A 1 1.43 -8.39 -17.72
C MET A 1 1.94 -7.39 -16.70
N ASN A 2 1.09 -6.49 -16.17
CA ASN A 2 1.49 -5.61 -15.07
C ASN A 2 1.67 -6.46 -13.81
N LYS A 3 2.86 -6.39 -13.20
CA LYS A 3 3.13 -7.08 -11.93
C LYS A 3 2.24 -6.46 -10.85
N LYS A 4 1.57 -7.33 -10.08
CA LYS A 4 0.81 -6.95 -8.88
C LYS A 4 1.72 -7.10 -7.67
N ILE A 5 1.74 -6.09 -6.80
CA ILE A 5 2.64 -6.04 -5.64
C ILE A 5 1.79 -5.92 -4.37
N LEU A 6 2.13 -6.73 -3.36
CA LEU A 6 1.59 -6.62 -2.00
C LEU A 6 2.58 -5.86 -1.13
N VAL A 7 2.10 -4.86 -0.38
CA VAL A 7 2.89 -4.15 0.63
C VAL A 7 2.21 -4.33 1.99
N THR A 8 2.89 -5.00 2.92
CA THR A 8 2.45 -5.13 4.32
C THR A 8 2.98 -3.96 5.16
N GLY A 9 2.23 -3.50 6.15
CA GLY A 9 2.56 -2.28 6.89
C GLY A 9 2.38 -1.02 6.05
N ALA A 10 1.49 -1.06 5.05
CA ALA A 10 1.28 0.00 4.07
C ALA A 10 0.67 1.29 4.66
N GLY A 11 0.10 1.24 5.87
CA GLY A 11 -0.36 2.40 6.62
C GLY A 11 0.73 3.06 7.47
N GLY A 12 1.90 2.43 7.62
CA GLY A 12 3.06 2.97 8.31
C GLY A 12 3.89 3.95 7.46
N PHE A 13 4.81 4.68 8.09
CA PHE A 13 5.63 5.71 7.42
C PHE A 13 6.38 5.18 6.19
N ILE A 14 7.12 4.07 6.35
CA ILE A 14 7.92 3.49 5.27
C ILE A 14 7.02 2.82 4.22
N GLY A 15 6.01 2.07 4.68
CA GLY A 15 5.09 1.35 3.79
C GLY A 15 4.33 2.31 2.88
N HIS A 16 3.86 3.44 3.43
CA HIS A 16 3.17 4.47 2.65
C HIS A 16 4.03 5.02 1.51
N HIS A 17 5.26 5.44 1.81
CA HIS A 17 6.19 5.94 0.79
C HIS A 17 6.60 4.86 -0.21
N LEU A 18 6.69 3.60 0.21
CA LEU A 18 6.93 2.50 -0.72
C LEU A 18 5.75 2.32 -1.69
N VAL A 19 4.51 2.38 -1.20
CA VAL A 19 3.32 2.34 -2.07
C VAL A 19 3.35 3.51 -3.06
N GLU A 20 3.57 4.75 -2.60
CA GLU A 20 3.70 5.92 -3.48
C GLU A 20 4.73 5.68 -4.59
N HIS A 21 5.94 5.27 -4.22
CA HIS A 21 7.02 4.98 -5.15
C HIS A 21 6.67 3.91 -6.19
N LEU A 22 5.95 2.86 -5.79
CA LEU A 22 5.52 1.80 -6.69
C LEU A 22 4.38 2.26 -7.62
N LYS A 23 3.46 3.09 -7.11
CA LYS A 23 2.37 3.69 -7.89
C LYS A 23 2.90 4.66 -8.94
N GLU A 24 3.89 5.49 -8.61
CA GLU A 24 4.58 6.38 -9.57
C GLU A 24 5.24 5.62 -10.72
N ARG A 25 5.66 4.37 -10.47
CA ARG A 25 6.24 3.48 -11.49
C ARG A 25 5.20 2.72 -12.31
N GLY A 26 3.90 2.97 -12.07
CA GLY A 26 2.80 2.36 -12.80
C GLY A 26 2.46 0.93 -12.38
N TYR A 27 2.92 0.49 -11.21
CA TYR A 27 2.52 -0.82 -10.68
C TYR A 27 1.10 -0.78 -10.13
N TRP A 28 0.47 -1.95 -10.14
CA TRP A 28 -0.72 -2.21 -9.35
C TRP A 28 -0.29 -2.68 -7.96
N VAL A 29 -0.79 -2.05 -6.90
CA VAL A 29 -0.35 -2.24 -5.52
C VAL A 29 -1.56 -2.49 -4.63
N ARG A 30 -1.51 -3.59 -3.86
CA ARG A 30 -2.39 -3.82 -2.71
C ARG A 30 -1.62 -3.47 -1.44
N GLY A 31 -2.13 -2.51 -0.68
CA GLY A 31 -1.67 -2.21 0.66
C GLY A 31 -2.41 -3.05 1.69
N VAL A 32 -1.69 -3.54 2.69
CA VAL A 32 -2.28 -4.21 3.86
C VAL A 32 -1.65 -3.68 5.13
N ASP A 33 -2.48 -3.46 6.14
CA ASP A 33 -2.05 -3.11 7.50
C ASP A 33 -3.09 -3.62 8.50
N ILE A 34 -2.76 -3.65 9.79
CA ILE A 34 -3.69 -4.10 10.84
C ILE A 34 -4.65 -2.99 11.30
N LYS A 35 -4.50 -1.78 10.75
CA LYS A 35 -5.29 -0.60 11.06
C LYS A 35 -5.37 0.35 9.87
N GLU A 36 -6.34 1.25 9.87
CA GLU A 36 -6.44 2.28 8.84
C GLU A 36 -5.24 3.24 8.85
N PRO A 37 -4.86 3.79 7.67
CA PRO A 37 -3.91 4.88 7.58
C PRO A 37 -4.36 6.07 8.44
N LYS A 38 -3.51 6.50 9.38
CA LYS A 38 -3.88 7.56 10.34
C LYS A 38 -3.75 8.98 9.78
N TYR A 39 -2.83 9.19 8.82
CA TYR A 39 -2.37 10.53 8.43
C TYR A 39 -2.81 10.95 7.03
N SER A 40 -2.97 10.01 6.10
CA SER A 40 -3.37 10.24 4.72
C SER A 40 -4.03 8.98 4.16
N SER A 41 -4.88 9.14 3.14
CA SER A 41 -5.42 7.98 2.41
C SER A 41 -4.30 7.23 1.69
N SER A 42 -4.43 5.90 1.59
CA SER A 42 -3.44 5.10 0.86
C SER A 42 -3.54 5.34 -0.66
N PRO A 43 -2.41 5.47 -1.38
CA PRO A 43 -2.40 5.53 -2.85
C PRO A 43 -2.51 4.15 -3.52
N SER A 44 -2.64 3.07 -2.72
CA SER A 44 -2.84 1.71 -3.21
C SER A 44 -4.09 1.59 -4.08
N ASP A 45 -4.08 0.67 -5.04
CA ASP A 45 -5.30 0.33 -5.81
C ASP A 45 -6.34 -0.34 -4.91
N GLU A 46 -5.86 -1.10 -3.93
CA GLU A 46 -6.67 -1.72 -2.88
C GLU A 46 -5.94 -1.58 -1.55
N PHE A 47 -6.68 -1.31 -0.48
CA PHE A 47 -6.15 -1.29 0.88
C PHE A 47 -7.05 -2.13 1.78
N GLU A 48 -6.47 -3.16 2.39
CA GLU A 48 -7.21 -4.09 3.25
C GLU A 48 -6.69 -4.02 4.69
N ILE A 49 -7.61 -4.06 5.65
CA ILE A 49 -7.26 -4.18 7.06
C ILE A 49 -7.25 -5.66 7.42
N LEU A 50 -6.05 -6.26 7.47
CA LEU A 50 -5.88 -7.70 7.68
C LEU A 50 -4.65 -7.95 8.55
N ASP A 51 -4.70 -9.04 9.30
CA ASP A 51 -3.54 -9.67 9.93
C ASP A 51 -3.15 -10.87 9.05
N LEU A 52 -1.94 -10.82 8.48
CA LEU A 52 -1.45 -11.74 7.42
C LEU A 52 -0.34 -12.66 7.93
#